data_AF-X1RL10-F1
#
_entry.id   AF-X1RL10-F1
#
_cell.length_a   1.000
_cell.length_b   1.000
_cell.length_c   1.000
_cell.angle_alpha   90.00
_cell.angle_beta   90.00
_cell.angle_gamma   90.00
#
_symmetry.space_group_name_H-M   'P 1'
#
loop_
_entity.id
_entity.type
_entity.pdbx_description
1 polymer ?
#
loop_
_entity_poly.entity_id
_entity_poly.type
_entity_poly.pdbx_seq_one_letter_code
_entity_poly.pdbx_strand_id
1 'polypeptide(L)'
;MDFKFSEEQQKLRQEVRDFLEGEMKQGLWQPSCDAWIMAYDPEFTKRVSAKGWIGLTWPKEYGGQGRSFVDRLIVTEEMLRYGAPAACHWFADRQIGGAIVHYGTDEQKSELLPKILGGGSLCRSGHERARRWL
;
A
#
# COMPACT_ATOMS: atom_id res chain seq x y z
N MET A 1 -21.02 -21.30 -7.00
CA MET A 1 -20.15 -20.11 -6.89
C MET A 1 -18.76 -20.51 -7.36
N ASP A 2 -18.17 -19.76 -8.28
CA ASP A 2 -16.79 -19.95 -8.73
C ASP A 2 -15.92 -18.88 -8.04
N PHE A 3 -14.86 -19.31 -7.37
CA PHE A 3 -13.94 -18.45 -6.61
C PHE A 3 -12.58 -18.29 -7.31
N LYS A 4 -12.47 -18.74 -8.57
CA LYS A 4 -11.25 -18.57 -9.35
C LYS A 4 -11.05 -17.10 -9.70
N PHE A 5 -9.79 -16.65 -9.59
CA PHE A 5 -9.39 -15.34 -10.09
C PHE A 5 -9.49 -15.28 -11.62
N SER A 6 -9.85 -14.10 -12.13
CA SER A 6 -9.79 -13.81 -13.57
C SER A 6 -8.34 -13.81 -14.07
N GLU A 7 -8.15 -13.85 -15.39
CA GLU A 7 -6.82 -13.75 -15.98
C GLU A 7 -6.10 -12.44 -15.61
N GLU A 8 -6.84 -11.33 -15.52
CA GLU A 8 -6.29 -10.04 -15.10
C GLU A 8 -5.82 -10.06 -13.65
N GLN A 9 -6.59 -10.70 -12.77
CA GLN A 9 -6.24 -10.89 -11.36
C GLN A 9 -5.03 -11.81 -11.20
N GLN A 10 -4.92 -12.87 -12.01
CA GLN A 10 -3.72 -13.72 -12.03
C GLN A 10 -2.48 -12.97 -12.53
N LYS A 11 -2.63 -12.12 -13.55
CA LYS A 11 -1.54 -11.26 -14.03
C LYS A 11 -1.08 -10.29 -12.95
N LEU A 12 -2.02 -9.63 -12.26
CA LEU A 12 -1.71 -8.75 -11.13
C LEU A 12 -0.97 -9.51 -10.03
N ARG A 13 -1.44 -10.70 -9.68
CA ARG A 13 -0.79 -11.56 -8.69
C ARG A 13 0.66 -11.86 -9.07
N GLN A 14 0.90 -12.21 -10.33
CA GLN A 14 2.25 -12.49 -10.82
C GLN A 14 3.13 -11.23 -10.80
N GLU A 15 2.59 -10.08 -11.20
CA GLU A 15 3.32 -8.80 -11.17
C GLU A 15 3.80 -8.44 -9.75
N VAL A 16 2.94 -8.65 -8.74
CA VAL A 16 3.29 -8.39 -7.33
C VAL A 16 4.39 -9.34 -6.87
N ARG A 17 4.33 -10.62 -7.24
CA ARG A 17 5.37 -11.60 -6.89
C ARG A 17 6.71 -11.25 -7.51
N ASP A 18 6.72 -10.95 -8.82
CA ASP A 18 7.93 -10.62 -9.55
C ASP A 18 8.61 -9.38 -8.96
N PHE A 19 7.82 -8.38 -8.56
CA PHE A 19 8.30 -7.21 -7.86
C PHE A 19 8.93 -7.57 -6.51
N LEU A 20 8.21 -8.29 -5.64
CA LEU A 20 8.68 -8.63 -4.30
C LEU A 20 9.95 -9.50 -4.35
N GLU A 21 9.98 -10.51 -5.23
CA GLU A 21 11.15 -11.35 -5.45
C GLU A 21 12.33 -10.57 -6.01
N GLY A 22 12.08 -9.65 -6.93
CA GLY A 22 13.10 -8.78 -7.49
C GLY A 22 13.77 -7.92 -6.41
N GLU A 23 12.97 -7.31 -5.53
CA GLU A 23 13.50 -6.49 -4.44
C GLU A 23 14.24 -7.31 -3.37
N MET A 24 13.72 -8.50 -3.04
CA MET A 24 14.39 -9.41 -2.12
C MET A 24 15.74 -9.90 -2.66
N LYS A 25 15.82 -10.24 -3.96
CA LYS A 25 17.09 -10.64 -4.61
C LYS A 25 18.12 -9.51 -4.61
N GLN A 26 17.67 -8.26 -4.69
CA GLN A 26 18.53 -7.08 -4.54
C GLN A 26 18.90 -6.77 -3.09
N GLY A 27 18.31 -7.47 -2.12
CA GLY A 27 18.56 -7.27 -0.69
C GLY A 27 18.03 -5.94 -0.15
N LEU A 28 17.03 -5.34 -0.82
CA LEU A 28 16.50 -4.02 -0.44
C LEU A 28 15.77 -4.04 0.90
N TRP A 29 15.22 -5.20 1.28
CA TRP A 29 14.57 -5.44 2.57
C TRP A 29 14.65 -6.93 2.91
N GLN A 30 14.36 -7.26 4.17
CA GLN A 30 14.34 -8.64 4.66
C GLN A 30 12.95 -8.98 5.18
N PRO A 31 12.41 -10.18 4.86
CA PRO A 31 11.16 -10.63 5.41
C PRO A 31 11.19 -10.66 6.95
N SER A 32 10.10 -10.26 7.58
CA SER A 32 9.93 -10.44 9.02
C SER A 32 8.48 -10.80 9.36
N CYS A 33 8.29 -11.45 10.51
CA CYS A 33 6.96 -11.65 11.07
C CYS A 33 6.33 -10.30 11.40
N ASP A 34 5.03 -10.17 11.17
CA ASP A 34 4.28 -8.93 11.41
C ASP A 34 4.83 -7.70 10.69
N ALA A 35 5.59 -7.88 9.60
CA ALA A 35 6.22 -6.79 8.83
C ALA A 35 5.22 -5.73 8.35
N TRP A 36 3.99 -6.13 8.07
CA TRP A 36 2.91 -5.24 7.64
C TRP A 36 2.49 -4.20 8.69
N ILE A 37 2.85 -4.40 9.97
CA ILE A 37 2.63 -3.44 11.06
C ILE A 37 3.93 -2.98 11.72
N MET A 38 4.94 -3.85 11.80
CA MET A 38 6.19 -3.58 12.54
C MET A 38 7.32 -3.04 11.65
N ALA A 39 7.38 -3.46 10.38
CA ALA A 39 8.52 -3.15 9.53
C ALA A 39 8.28 -1.85 8.76
N TYR A 40 9.09 -0.85 9.10
CA TYR A 40 9.00 0.49 8.57
C TYR A 40 10.06 0.73 7.49
N ASP A 41 9.62 0.83 6.23
CA ASP A 41 10.47 1.18 5.09
C ASP A 41 9.78 2.21 4.17
N PRO A 42 10.17 3.49 4.26
CA PRO A 42 9.67 4.55 3.37
C PRO A 42 10.06 4.37 1.91
N GLU A 43 11.23 3.79 1.63
CA GLU A 43 11.71 3.61 0.26
C GLU A 43 10.94 2.47 -0.42
N PHE A 44 10.67 1.37 0.31
CA PHE A 44 9.73 0.33 -0.14
C PHE A 44 8.37 0.94 -0.49
N THR A 45 7.87 1.81 0.38
CA THR A 45 6.58 2.47 0.18
C THR A 45 6.56 3.37 -1.05
N LYS A 46 7.64 4.11 -1.34
CA LYS A 46 7.76 4.87 -2.58
C LYS A 46 7.77 3.98 -3.82
N ARG A 47 8.41 2.81 -3.76
CA ARG A 47 8.43 1.85 -4.88
C ARG A 47 7.04 1.22 -5.11
N VAL A 48 6.33 0.90 -4.04
CA VAL A 48 4.92 0.45 -4.10
C VAL A 48 4.00 1.55 -4.62
N SER A 49 4.19 2.80 -4.19
CA SER A 49 3.51 3.99 -4.71
C SER A 49 3.72 4.16 -6.21
N ALA A 50 4.96 4.01 -6.69
CA ALA A 50 5.31 4.13 -8.11
C ALA A 50 4.63 3.06 -8.99
N LYS A 51 4.28 1.90 -8.40
CA LYS A 51 3.46 0.87 -9.05
C LYS A 51 1.96 1.17 -9.06
N GLY A 52 1.53 2.25 -8.40
CA GLY A 52 0.12 2.60 -8.26
C GLY A 52 -0.66 1.65 -7.37
N TRP A 53 0.03 0.92 -6.47
CA TRP A 53 -0.63 -0.06 -5.59
C TRP A 53 -1.16 0.55 -4.29
N ILE A 54 -0.82 1.82 -4.01
CA ILE A 54 -1.47 2.64 -2.99
C ILE A 54 -2.69 3.32 -3.65
N GLY A 55 -3.84 3.27 -3.00
CA GLY A 55 -5.10 3.81 -3.52
C GLY A 55 -5.72 2.96 -4.64
N LEU A 56 -5.44 1.64 -4.67
CA LEU A 56 -5.94 0.73 -5.70
C LEU A 56 -7.45 0.85 -5.92
N THR A 57 -8.22 0.87 -4.85
CA THR A 57 -9.69 0.91 -4.91
C THR A 57 -10.27 2.32 -4.97
N TRP A 58 -9.42 3.35 -4.90
CA TRP A 58 -9.90 4.72 -4.87
C TRP A 58 -10.34 5.17 -6.26
N PRO A 59 -11.36 6.04 -6.37
CA PRO A 59 -11.76 6.63 -7.63
C PRO A 59 -10.59 7.32 -8.35
N LYS A 60 -10.59 7.24 -9.68
CA LYS A 60 -9.56 7.85 -10.53
C LYS A 60 -9.50 9.37 -10.41
N GLU A 61 -10.63 10.02 -10.13
CA GLU A 61 -10.71 11.46 -9.87
C GLU A 61 -9.84 11.92 -8.69
N TYR A 62 -9.53 11.02 -7.75
CA TYR A 62 -8.65 11.28 -6.62
C TYR A 62 -7.23 10.72 -6.80
N GLY A 63 -6.87 10.30 -8.02
CA GLY A 63 -5.56 9.72 -8.34
C GLY A 63 -5.43 8.22 -8.04
N GLY A 64 -6.52 7.54 -7.66
CA GLY A 64 -6.55 6.09 -7.47
C GLY A 64 -6.61 5.30 -8.78
N GLN A 65 -6.61 3.98 -8.68
CA GLN A 65 -6.69 3.09 -9.85
C GLN A 65 -8.13 2.67 -10.21
N GLY A 66 -9.10 2.86 -9.31
CA GLY A 66 -10.48 2.41 -9.48
C GLY A 66 -10.62 0.89 -9.64
N ARG A 67 -9.67 0.12 -9.09
CA ARG A 67 -9.66 -1.34 -9.13
C ARG A 67 -10.59 -1.95 -8.09
N SER A 68 -10.87 -3.24 -8.25
CA SER A 68 -11.77 -3.96 -7.36
C SER A 68 -11.15 -4.22 -5.98
N PHE A 69 -11.98 -4.47 -4.97
CA PHE A 69 -11.50 -4.93 -3.67
C PHE A 69 -10.79 -6.29 -3.74
N VAL A 70 -11.08 -7.11 -4.76
CA VAL A 70 -10.38 -8.38 -5.00
C VAL A 70 -8.94 -8.12 -5.48
N ASP A 71 -8.73 -7.13 -6.34
CA ASP A 71 -7.38 -6.75 -6.78
C ASP A 71 -6.53 -6.27 -5.60
N ARG A 72 -7.14 -5.46 -4.72
CA ARG A 72 -6.50 -5.03 -3.47
C ARG A 72 -6.18 -6.21 -2.55
N LEU A 73 -7.08 -7.18 -2.43
CA LEU A 73 -6.86 -8.40 -1.66
C LEU A 73 -5.65 -9.17 -2.18
N ILE A 74 -5.53 -9.33 -3.50
CA ILE A 74 -4.40 -10.02 -4.14
C ILE A 74 -3.06 -9.35 -3.80
N VAL A 75 -2.97 -8.03 -3.95
CA VAL A 75 -1.75 -7.28 -3.62
C VAL A 75 -1.40 -7.42 -2.15
N THR A 76 -2.41 -7.31 -1.28
CA THR A 76 -2.27 -7.46 0.17
C THR A 76 -1.76 -8.86 0.55
N GLU A 77 -2.38 -9.91 0.00
CA GLU A 77 -2.07 -11.29 0.31
C GLU A 77 -0.61 -11.62 -0.06
N GLU A 78 -0.15 -11.19 -1.24
CA GLU A 78 1.22 -11.43 -1.65
C GLU A 78 2.21 -10.61 -0.81
N MET A 79 1.93 -9.34 -0.49
CA MET A 79 2.79 -8.57 0.44
C MET A 79 2.94 -9.25 1.81
N LEU A 80 1.83 -9.76 2.36
CA LEU A 80 1.83 -10.48 3.64
C LEU A 80 2.58 -11.80 3.54
N ARG A 81 2.39 -12.55 2.46
CA ARG A 81 3.04 -13.84 2.21
C ARG A 81 4.56 -13.74 2.16
N TYR A 82 5.10 -12.65 1.61
CA TYR A 82 6.54 -12.40 1.55
C TYR A 82 7.08 -11.66 2.78
N GLY A 83 6.22 -11.24 3.73
CA GLY A 83 6.65 -10.46 4.90
C GLY A 83 7.21 -9.09 4.53
N ALA A 84 6.60 -8.42 3.54
CA ALA A 84 7.07 -7.14 3.04
C ALA A 84 6.85 -5.98 4.05
N PRO A 85 7.72 -4.96 4.10
CA PRO A 85 7.68 -3.86 5.07
C PRO A 85 6.61 -2.80 4.72
N ALA A 86 5.34 -3.19 4.77
CA ALA A 86 4.22 -2.37 4.31
C ALA A 86 3.67 -1.37 5.34
N ALA A 87 4.13 -1.40 6.59
CA ALA A 87 3.55 -0.64 7.72
C ALA A 87 3.39 0.87 7.43
N CYS A 88 4.32 1.39 6.66
CA CYS A 88 4.46 2.79 6.31
C CYS A 88 3.27 3.35 5.49
N HIS A 89 2.72 2.55 4.57
CA HIS A 89 1.55 2.94 3.74
C HIS A 89 0.27 2.22 4.10
N TRP A 90 0.35 1.04 4.75
CA TRP A 90 -0.80 0.18 5.03
C TRP A 90 -1.96 0.93 5.69
N PHE A 91 -1.70 1.66 6.77
CA PHE A 91 -2.72 2.41 7.51
C PHE A 91 -3.25 3.62 6.74
N ALA A 92 -2.34 4.32 6.06
CA ALA A 92 -2.64 5.50 5.27
C ALA A 92 -3.62 5.19 4.14
N ASP A 93 -3.35 4.12 3.41
CA ASP A 93 -4.19 3.63 2.31
C ASP A 93 -5.51 3.05 2.83
N ARG A 94 -5.44 2.12 3.78
CA ARG A 94 -6.59 1.29 4.17
C ARG A 94 -7.64 2.03 4.98
N GLN A 95 -7.20 2.80 5.97
CA GLN A 95 -8.10 3.36 6.97
C GLN A 95 -8.33 4.85 6.69
N ILE A 96 -7.25 5.62 6.64
CA ILE A 96 -7.32 7.08 6.61
C ILE A 96 -7.78 7.56 5.24
N GLY A 97 -7.16 7.08 4.16
CA GLY A 97 -7.48 7.53 2.83
C GLY A 97 -8.88 7.11 2.38
N GLY A 98 -9.33 5.91 2.72
CA GLY A 98 -10.72 5.50 2.49
C GLY A 98 -11.73 6.42 3.19
N ALA A 99 -11.46 6.82 4.45
CA ALA A 99 -12.32 7.76 5.16
C ALA A 99 -12.33 9.15 4.51
N ILE A 100 -11.18 9.65 4.05
CA ILE A 100 -11.08 10.95 3.38
C ILE A 100 -11.80 10.92 2.02
N VAL A 101 -11.65 9.84 1.24
CA VAL A 101 -12.36 9.68 -0.04
C VAL A 101 -13.87 9.75 0.16
N HIS A 102 -14.41 9.09 1.19
CA HIS A 102 -15.85 9.03 1.43
C HIS A 102 -16.44 10.23 2.17
N TYR A 103 -15.72 10.79 3.15
CA TYR A 103 -16.27 11.77 4.09
C TYR A 103 -15.45 13.06 4.20
N GLY A 104 -14.31 13.15 3.52
CA GLY A 104 -13.46 14.34 3.56
C GLY A 104 -14.07 15.53 2.82
N THR A 105 -13.74 16.74 3.28
CA THR A 105 -14.02 17.96 2.52
C THR A 105 -13.16 18.02 1.25
N ASP A 106 -13.50 18.89 0.31
CA ASP A 106 -12.73 19.03 -0.93
C ASP A 106 -11.29 19.50 -0.66
N GLU A 107 -11.08 20.33 0.35
CA GLU A 107 -9.77 20.75 0.82
C GLU A 107 -8.98 19.56 1.39
N GLN A 108 -9.62 18.73 2.23
CA GLN A 108 -8.96 17.55 2.79
C GLN A 108 -8.59 16.53 1.70
N LYS A 109 -9.48 16.31 0.73
CA LYS A 109 -9.25 15.39 -0.38
C LYS A 109 -8.09 15.87 -1.26
N SER A 110 -8.11 17.14 -1.66
CA SER A 110 -7.08 17.73 -2.53
C SER A 110 -5.71 17.80 -1.86
N GLU A 111 -5.65 18.02 -0.55
CA GLU A 111 -4.38 18.12 0.17
C GLU A 111 -3.80 16.75 0.58
N LEU A 112 -4.63 15.84 1.09
CA LEU A 112 -4.16 14.63 1.77
C LEU A 112 -4.04 13.43 0.84
N LEU A 113 -4.96 13.25 -0.11
CA LEU A 113 -4.96 12.05 -0.97
C LEU A 113 -3.70 11.96 -1.83
N PRO A 114 -3.21 13.04 -2.49
CA PRO A 114 -1.96 12.98 -3.23
C PRO A 114 -0.75 12.64 -2.35
N LYS A 115 -0.73 13.12 -1.10
CA LYS A 115 0.35 12.85 -0.14
C LYS A 115 0.37 11.39 0.33
N ILE A 116 -0.80 10.76 0.44
CA ILE A 116 -0.92 9.34 0.76
C ILE A 116 -0.49 8.50 -0.45
N LEU A 117 -1.01 8.82 -1.64
CA LEU A 117 -0.67 8.13 -2.88
C LEU A 117 0.84 8.17 -3.15
N GLY A 118 1.50 9.29 -2.88
CA GLY A 118 2.96 9.44 -3.02
C GLY A 118 3.80 8.80 -1.91
N GLY A 119 3.19 8.13 -0.93
CA GLY A 119 3.89 7.43 0.15
C GLY A 119 4.61 8.33 1.18
N GLY A 120 4.38 9.65 1.15
CA GLY A 120 5.25 10.62 1.84
C GLY A 120 4.78 11.10 3.21
N SER A 121 3.48 11.30 3.43
CA SER A 121 3.00 12.07 4.60
C SER A 121 2.80 11.23 5.88
N LEU A 122 2.33 10.00 5.76
CA LEU A 122 1.89 9.22 6.92
C LEU A 122 2.97 8.33 7.51
N CYS A 123 3.89 7.85 6.67
CA CYS A 123 5.11 7.16 7.10
C CYS A 123 5.84 7.94 8.21
N ARG A 124 6.20 9.19 7.94
CA ARG A 124 7.12 9.94 8.80
C ARG A 124 6.54 10.26 10.18
N SER A 125 5.25 10.62 10.22
CA SER A 125 4.60 11.10 11.44
C SER A 125 4.35 10.01 12.50
N GLY A 126 4.14 8.75 12.08
CA GLY A 126 3.90 7.64 13.00
C GLY A 126 5.17 7.17 13.74
N HIS A 127 6.30 7.07 13.03
CA HIS A 127 7.54 6.58 13.61
C HIS A 127 8.26 7.62 14.49
N GLU A 128 8.30 8.90 14.06
CA GLU A 128 8.91 9.98 14.86
C GLU A 128 8.14 10.22 16.18
N ARG A 129 6.80 10.07 16.18
CA ARG A 129 6.03 10.12 17.44
C ARG A 129 6.26 8.91 18.32
N ALA A 130 6.30 7.69 17.76
CA ALA A 130 6.54 6.48 18.55
C ALA A 130 7.94 6.47 19.20
N ARG A 131 8.98 6.95 18.51
CA ARG A 131 10.34 7.11 19.08
C ARG A 131 10.45 8.16 20.17
N ARG A 132 9.50 9.10 20.29
CA ARG A 132 9.52 10.14 21.33
C ARG A 132 8.99 9.63 22.69
N TRP A 133 8.41 8.43 22.72
CA TRP A 133 7.84 7.80 23.92
C TRP A 133 8.58 6.52 24.36
N LEU A 134 9.72 6.22 23.74
CA LEU A 134 10.69 5.19 24.16
C LEU A 134 12.01 5.87 24.49
#